data_AF-A0A956C0X3-F1
#
_entry.id   AF-A0A956C0X3-F1
#
_cell.length_a   1.000
_cell.length_b   1.000
_cell.length_c   1.000
_cell.angle_alpha   90.00
_cell.angle_beta   90.00
_cell.angle_gamma   90.00
#
_symmetry.space_group_name_H-M   'P 1'
#
loop_
_entity.id
_entity.type
_entity.pdbx_description
1 polymer ?
#
loop_
_entity_poly.entity_id
_entity_poly.type
_entity_poly.pdbx_seq_one_letter_code
_entity_poly.pdbx_strand_id
1 'polypeptide(L)'
;MKPLSKAPLSPFGVVLLPIQRFLRLEAAGGIMLMASAAAALAWSNLHPASYAAVLGYPITLGAGGGAVHFTVTQVVTEAFMSVFFFVVGMEIKRELVVGELRQLSRAALPAIAAVGGVVVPAGLYLAFTWGTPGRSGWGIPMATDIAFCIGLLTLLSGRVPRALIVFVTALAIFDDIGGIIV
;
A
#
# COMPACT_ATOMS: atom_id res chain seq x y z
N MET A 1 24.75 -8.32 -37.28
CA MET A 1 23.44 -7.73 -36.89
C MET A 1 22.36 -8.42 -37.73
N LYS A 2 21.54 -9.27 -37.11
CA LYS A 2 20.46 -10.03 -37.79
C LYS A 2 19.18 -9.19 -37.71
N PRO A 3 18.48 -8.88 -38.81
CA PRO A 3 17.28 -8.05 -38.76
C PRO A 3 16.14 -8.86 -38.11
N LEU A 4 15.49 -8.28 -37.09
CA LEU A 4 14.31 -8.85 -36.47
C LEU A 4 13.15 -8.82 -37.47
N SER A 5 12.71 -10.02 -37.88
CA SER A 5 11.51 -10.27 -38.66
C SER A 5 10.28 -9.67 -37.95
N LYS A 6 9.57 -8.78 -38.64
CA LYS A 6 8.32 -8.18 -38.17
C LYS A 6 7.20 -9.22 -38.30
N ALA A 7 6.96 -9.99 -37.23
CA ALA A 7 5.77 -10.83 -37.15
C ALA A 7 4.51 -9.92 -37.09
N PRO A 8 3.42 -10.25 -37.82
CA PRO A 8 2.20 -9.47 -37.77
C PRO A 8 1.58 -9.55 -36.37
N LEU A 9 1.39 -8.38 -35.75
CA LEU A 9 0.81 -8.26 -34.41
C LEU A 9 -0.64 -8.76 -34.45
N SER A 10 -0.97 -9.72 -33.59
CA SER A 10 -2.36 -10.14 -33.36
C SER A 10 -3.18 -8.93 -32.86
N PRO A 11 -4.50 -8.85 -33.16
CA PRO A 11 -5.34 -7.74 -32.67
C PRO A 11 -5.32 -7.62 -31.14
N PHE A 12 -5.17 -8.75 -30.45
CA PHE A 12 -4.92 -8.80 -29.00
C PHE A 12 -3.60 -8.15 -28.61
N GLY A 13 -2.54 -8.32 -29.39
CA GLY A 13 -1.25 -7.68 -29.17
C GLY A 13 -1.34 -6.16 -29.21
N VAL A 14 -2.10 -5.58 -30.16
CA VAL A 14 -2.24 -4.12 -30.31
C VAL A 14 -2.89 -3.47 -29.08
N VAL A 15 -3.82 -4.18 -28.42
CA VAL A 15 -4.50 -3.71 -27.20
C VAL A 15 -3.70 -4.02 -25.94
N LEU A 16 -3.02 -5.17 -25.87
CA LEU A 16 -2.23 -5.56 -24.69
C LEU A 16 -0.86 -4.87 -24.61
N LEU A 17 -0.22 -4.55 -25.74
CA LEU A 17 1.11 -3.92 -25.76
C LEU A 17 1.18 -2.58 -24.99
N PRO A 18 0.19 -1.67 -25.11
CA PRO A 18 0.11 -0.46 -24.30
C PRO A 18 -0.06 -0.75 -22.81
N ILE A 19 -0.93 -1.69 -22.44
CA ILE A 19 -1.18 -2.08 -21.04
C ILE A 19 0.07 -2.70 -20.44
N GLN A 20 0.75 -3.61 -21.16
CA GLN A 20 2.01 -4.21 -20.72
C GLN A 20 3.15 -3.19 -20.62
N ARG A 21 3.22 -2.21 -21.54
CA ARG A 21 4.20 -1.11 -21.44
C ARG A 21 3.89 -0.20 -20.26
N PHE A 22 2.63 0.08 -20.01
CA PHE A 22 2.18 0.87 -18.87
C PHE A 22 2.51 0.15 -17.55
N LEU A 23 2.15 -1.13 -17.41
CA LEU A 23 2.47 -1.94 -16.23
C LEU A 23 3.98 -2.13 -15.99
N ARG A 24 4.83 -1.91 -17.01
CA ARG A 24 6.29 -1.91 -16.87
C ARG A 24 6.87 -0.57 -16.39
N LEU A 25 6.06 0.49 -16.31
CA LEU A 25 6.48 1.76 -15.70
C LEU A 25 6.41 1.60 -14.19
N GLU A 26 7.50 1.86 -13.47
CA GLU A 26 7.53 1.88 -12.00
C GLU A 26 6.45 2.82 -11.41
N ALA A 27 6.09 3.88 -12.14
CA ALA A 27 5.07 4.85 -11.73
C ALA A 27 3.61 4.40 -11.99
N ALA A 28 3.35 3.32 -12.74
CA ALA A 28 1.98 2.93 -13.09
C ALA A 28 1.15 2.52 -11.87
N GLY A 29 1.78 1.88 -10.87
CA GLY A 29 1.13 1.53 -9.61
C GLY A 29 0.65 2.78 -8.86
N GLY A 30 1.50 3.80 -8.73
CA GLY A 30 1.16 5.06 -8.08
C GLY A 30 0.04 5.82 -8.79
N ILE A 31 0.09 5.88 -10.13
CA ILE A 31 -0.96 6.51 -10.94
C ILE A 31 -2.30 5.79 -10.75
N MET A 32 -2.29 4.45 -10.77
CA MET A 32 -3.52 3.66 -10.60
C MET A 32 -4.10 3.82 -9.19
N LEU A 33 -3.26 3.87 -8.16
CA LEU A 33 -3.68 4.15 -6.78
C LEU A 33 -4.37 5.53 -6.69
N MET A 34 -3.72 6.56 -7.25
CA MET A 34 -4.26 7.92 -7.27
C MET A 34 -5.58 8.03 -8.02
N ALA A 35 -5.68 7.42 -9.20
CA ALA A 35 -6.91 7.38 -9.98
C ALA A 35 -8.03 6.66 -9.20
N SER A 36 -7.70 5.56 -8.51
CA SER A 36 -8.66 4.81 -7.70
C SER A 36 -9.17 5.64 -6.52
N ALA A 37 -8.27 6.34 -5.81
CA ALA A 37 -8.64 7.22 -4.71
C ALA A 37 -9.52 8.38 -5.19
N ALA A 38 -9.17 9.03 -6.30
CA ALA A 38 -9.97 10.10 -6.88
C ALA A 38 -11.37 9.61 -7.31
N ALA A 39 -11.45 8.43 -7.93
CA ALA A 39 -12.71 7.81 -8.30
C ALA A 39 -13.57 7.46 -7.09
N ALA A 40 -12.97 6.93 -6.02
CA ALA A 40 -13.67 6.64 -4.76
C ALA A 40 -14.21 7.92 -4.10
N LEU A 41 -13.41 8.99 -4.07
CA LEU A 41 -13.85 10.30 -3.57
C LEU A 41 -15.00 10.85 -4.41
N ALA A 42 -14.88 10.84 -5.74
CA ALA A 42 -15.95 11.30 -6.63
C ALA A 42 -17.24 10.50 -6.42
N TRP A 43 -17.16 9.17 -6.36
CA TRP A 43 -18.32 8.31 -6.13
C TRP A 43 -18.96 8.56 -4.75
N SER A 44 -18.17 8.63 -3.69
CA SER A 44 -18.69 8.87 -2.34
C SER A 44 -19.40 10.22 -2.20
N ASN A 45 -18.98 11.24 -2.94
CA ASN A 45 -19.60 12.57 -2.93
C ASN A 45 -20.81 12.67 -3.87
N LEU A 46 -20.77 12.03 -5.04
CA LEU A 46 -21.87 12.06 -6.01
C LEU A 46 -23.07 11.23 -5.56
N HIS A 47 -22.84 10.05 -4.98
CA HIS A 47 -23.92 9.17 -4.54
C HIS A 47 -23.55 8.38 -3.27
N PRO A 48 -23.55 9.04 -2.09
CA PRO A 48 -23.11 8.44 -0.83
C PRO A 48 -23.82 7.12 -0.48
N ALA A 49 -25.13 7.05 -0.73
CA ALA A 49 -25.93 5.85 -0.43
C ALA A 49 -25.57 4.64 -1.30
N SER A 50 -25.14 4.86 -2.54
CA SER A 50 -24.75 3.79 -3.47
C SER A 50 -23.38 3.25 -3.08
N TYR A 51 -22.45 4.16 -2.79
CA TYR A 51 -21.13 3.81 -2.28
C TYR A 51 -21.22 3.00 -0.97
N ALA A 52 -22.01 3.48 0.00
CA ALA A 52 -22.23 2.78 1.26
C ALA A 52 -22.93 1.42 1.08
N ALA A 53 -23.91 1.32 0.17
CA ALA A 53 -24.59 0.06 -0.13
C ALA A 53 -23.65 -0.99 -0.74
N VAL A 54 -22.74 -0.58 -1.63
CA VAL A 54 -21.75 -1.49 -2.22
C VAL A 54 -20.75 -1.97 -1.16
N LEU A 55 -20.22 -1.06 -0.35
CA LEU A 55 -19.26 -1.40 0.70
C LEU A 55 -19.88 -2.24 1.83
N GLY A 56 -21.13 -1.95 2.17
CA GLY A 56 -21.90 -2.69 3.17
C GLY A 56 -22.55 -3.97 2.66
N TYR A 57 -22.37 -4.32 1.38
CA TYR A 57 -23.05 -5.47 0.79
C TYR A 57 -22.64 -6.76 1.53
N PRO A 58 -23.61 -7.54 2.07
CA PRO A 58 -23.31 -8.72 2.85
C PRO A 58 -22.90 -9.88 1.94
N ILE A 59 -21.72 -10.42 2.20
CA ILE A 59 -21.17 -11.63 1.60
C ILE A 59 -21.23 -12.73 2.66
N THR A 60 -21.98 -13.79 2.38
CA THR A 60 -22.07 -14.94 3.27
C THR A 60 -21.28 -16.10 2.68
N LEU A 61 -20.30 -16.62 3.41
CA LEU A 61 -19.48 -17.76 3.00
C LEU A 61 -19.73 -18.92 3.97
N GLY A 62 -20.14 -20.06 3.43
CA GLY A 62 -20.37 -21.29 4.20
C GLY A 62 -21.63 -22.03 3.76
N ALA A 63 -21.79 -23.26 4.27
CA ALA A 63 -22.98 -24.07 4.10
C ALA A 63 -23.41 -24.63 5.47
N GLY A 64 -24.72 -24.58 5.78
CA GLY A 64 -25.27 -25.01 7.07
C GLY A 64 -25.11 -23.98 8.20
N GLY A 65 -25.08 -24.45 9.46
CA GLY A 65 -25.08 -23.60 10.67
C GLY A 65 -23.76 -22.90 10.99
N GLY A 66 -22.73 -23.03 10.14
CA GLY A 66 -21.43 -22.37 10.27
C GLY A 66 -21.19 -21.24 9.26
N ALA A 67 -22.25 -20.63 8.73
CA ALA A 67 -22.12 -19.55 7.78
C ALA A 67 -21.47 -18.31 8.42
N VAL A 68 -20.42 -17.80 7.79
CA VAL A 68 -19.74 -16.58 8.23
C VAL A 68 -20.21 -15.42 7.37
N HIS A 69 -20.59 -14.33 8.01
CA HIS A 69 -21.08 -13.12 7.36
C HIS A 69 -19.99 -12.06 7.36
N PHE A 70 -19.67 -11.56 6.18
CA PHE A 70 -18.73 -10.47 5.97
C PHE A 70 -19.40 -9.37 5.16
N THR A 71 -18.95 -8.14 5.29
CA THR A 71 -19.27 -7.07 4.32
C THR A 71 -18.21 -7.03 3.23
N VAL A 72 -18.50 -6.39 2.09
CA VAL A 72 -17.47 -6.11 1.07
C VAL A 72 -16.29 -5.38 1.69
N THR A 73 -16.51 -4.41 2.58
CA THR A 73 -15.42 -3.75 3.31
C THR A 73 -14.57 -4.74 4.08
N GLN A 74 -15.18 -5.65 4.86
CA GLN A 74 -14.41 -6.65 5.62
C GLN A 74 -13.64 -7.59 4.69
N VAL A 75 -14.24 -8.07 3.61
CA VAL A 75 -13.54 -8.94 2.65
C VAL A 75 -12.35 -8.21 2.04
N VAL A 76 -12.51 -6.95 1.63
CA VAL A 76 -11.41 -6.17 1.07
C VAL A 76 -10.34 -5.92 2.12
N THR A 77 -10.70 -5.40 3.30
CA THR A 77 -9.74 -5.06 4.35
C THR A 77 -9.04 -6.30 4.90
N GLU A 78 -9.70 -7.46 5.03
CA GLU A 78 -9.06 -8.67 5.55
C GLU A 78 -8.28 -9.41 4.47
N ALA A 79 -8.88 -9.68 3.31
CA ALA A 79 -8.23 -10.49 2.27
C ALA A 79 -7.13 -9.72 1.53
N PHE A 80 -7.37 -8.46 1.13
CA PHE A 80 -6.37 -7.70 0.38
C PHE A 80 -5.24 -7.23 1.28
N MET A 81 -5.50 -6.85 2.54
CA MET A 81 -4.41 -6.57 3.49
C MET A 81 -3.62 -7.83 3.82
N SER A 82 -4.23 -9.00 3.92
CA SER A 82 -3.49 -10.25 4.11
C SER A 82 -2.52 -10.51 2.96
N VAL A 83 -2.96 -10.32 1.71
CA VAL A 83 -2.09 -10.44 0.53
C VAL A 83 -1.00 -9.36 0.54
N PHE A 84 -1.35 -8.12 0.88
CA PHE A 84 -0.41 -7.01 0.99
C PHE A 84 0.69 -7.30 2.03
N PHE A 85 0.32 -7.66 3.25
CA PHE A 85 1.27 -7.97 4.31
C PHE A 85 2.07 -9.24 4.06
N PHE A 86 1.52 -10.20 3.32
CA PHE A 86 2.29 -11.35 2.85
C PHE A 86 3.44 -10.91 1.93
N VAL A 87 3.15 -10.03 0.96
CA VAL A 87 4.18 -9.48 0.05
C VAL A 87 5.19 -8.63 0.82
N VAL A 88 4.73 -7.75 1.72
CA VAL A 88 5.60 -6.95 2.60
C VAL A 88 6.48 -7.85 3.47
N GLY A 89 5.93 -8.92 4.05
CA GLY A 89 6.67 -9.90 4.83
C GLY A 89 7.76 -10.63 4.03
N MET A 90 7.48 -10.97 2.77
CA MET A 90 8.49 -11.51 1.85
C MET A 90 9.59 -10.49 1.54
N GLU A 91 9.24 -9.22 1.32
CA GLU A 91 10.21 -8.16 1.04
C GLU A 91 11.11 -7.89 2.24
N ILE A 92 10.55 -7.85 3.45
CA ILE A 92 11.32 -7.74 4.70
C ILE A 92 12.31 -8.89 4.81
N LYS A 93 11.85 -10.13 4.61
CA LYS A 93 12.72 -11.31 4.66
C LYS A 93 13.85 -11.20 3.62
N ARG A 94 13.55 -10.74 2.41
CA ARG A 94 14.54 -10.52 1.34
C ARG A 94 15.58 -9.47 1.76
N GLU A 95 15.15 -8.34 2.29
CA GLU A 95 16.03 -7.26 2.74
C GLU A 95 16.92 -7.67 3.93
N LEU A 96 16.40 -8.48 4.85
CA LEU A 96 17.18 -9.01 5.98
C LEU A 96 18.25 -10.03 5.55
N VAL A 97 17.98 -10.85 4.52
CA VAL A 97 18.90 -11.93 4.10
C VAL A 97 19.93 -11.45 3.08
N VAL A 98 19.52 -10.67 2.09
CA VAL A 98 20.35 -10.30 0.93
C VAL A 98 20.46 -8.78 0.72
N GLY A 99 19.60 -7.99 1.38
CA GLY A 99 19.49 -6.56 1.14
C GLY A 99 20.28 -5.67 2.10
N GLU A 100 19.88 -4.42 2.14
CA GLU A 100 20.56 -3.34 2.87
C GLU A 100 20.35 -3.45 4.38
N LEU A 101 19.28 -4.12 4.82
CA LEU A 101 18.99 -4.38 6.23
C LEU A 101 19.83 -5.52 6.83
N ARG A 102 20.60 -6.26 6.01
CA ARG A 102 21.48 -7.33 6.49
C ARG A 102 22.58 -6.81 7.43
N GLN A 103 23.05 -5.58 7.21
CA GLN A 103 24.01 -4.92 8.08
C GLN A 103 23.29 -4.08 9.13
N LEU A 104 23.47 -4.43 10.41
CA LEU A 104 22.84 -3.75 11.53
C LEU A 104 23.11 -2.24 11.55
N SER A 105 24.30 -1.82 11.11
CA SER A 105 24.69 -0.41 11.00
C SER A 105 23.87 0.37 9.98
N ARG A 106 23.42 -0.27 8.89
CA ARG A 106 22.56 0.33 7.86
C ARG A 106 21.08 0.26 8.24
N ALA A 107 20.68 -0.81 8.93
CA ALA A 107 19.32 -0.98 9.43
C ALA A 107 18.97 -0.05 10.61
N ALA A 108 19.96 0.36 11.41
CA ALA A 108 19.75 1.18 12.59
C ALA A 108 19.14 2.56 12.27
N LEU A 109 19.58 3.21 11.19
CA LEU A 109 19.09 4.55 10.83
C LEU A 109 17.58 4.53 10.45
N PRO A 110 17.12 3.68 9.50
CA PRO A 110 15.69 3.52 9.21
C PRO A 110 14.88 3.07 10.44
N ALA A 111 15.40 2.16 11.25
CA ALA A 111 14.68 1.66 12.43
C ALA A 111 14.47 2.75 13.48
N ILE A 112 15.50 3.55 13.80
CA ILE A 112 15.38 4.68 14.73
C ILE A 112 14.44 5.75 14.16
N ALA A 113 14.56 6.03 12.87
CA ALA A 113 13.67 6.97 12.19
C ALA A 113 12.21 6.51 12.24
N ALA A 114 11.93 5.21 12.04
CA ALA A 114 10.60 4.62 12.13
C ALA A 114 10.04 4.71 13.54
N VAL A 115 10.84 4.39 14.57
CA VAL A 115 10.40 4.55 15.98
C VAL A 115 10.00 6.00 16.26
N GLY A 116 10.77 6.98 15.80
CA GLY A 116 10.38 8.39 15.89
C GLY A 116 9.11 8.70 15.08
N GLY A 117 9.00 8.14 13.88
CA GLY A 117 7.86 8.27 12.97
C GLY A 117 6.56 7.67 13.52
N VAL A 118 6.63 6.67 14.39
CA VAL A 118 5.47 6.08 15.06
C VAL A 118 5.15 6.81 16.36
N VAL A 119 6.16 7.03 17.23
CA VAL A 119 5.94 7.54 18.59
C VAL A 119 5.49 9.00 18.59
N VAL A 120 6.07 9.84 17.73
CA VAL A 120 5.75 11.28 17.73
C VAL A 120 4.30 11.55 17.28
N PRO A 121 3.81 11.02 16.14
CA PRO A 121 2.42 11.24 15.71
C PRO A 121 1.40 10.62 16.67
N ALA A 122 1.68 9.40 17.17
CA ALA A 122 0.85 8.75 18.18
C ALA A 122 0.73 9.58 19.47
N GLY A 123 1.87 10.07 19.97
CA GLY A 123 1.94 10.91 21.17
C GLY A 123 1.20 12.23 21.00
N LEU A 124 1.37 12.90 19.86
CA LEU A 124 0.63 14.12 19.52
C LEU A 124 -0.88 13.84 19.48
N TYR A 125 -1.32 12.79 18.78
CA TYR A 125 -2.73 12.43 18.72
C TYR A 125 -3.32 12.15 20.10
N LEU A 126 -2.63 11.38 20.94
CA LEU A 126 -3.08 11.10 22.30
C LEU A 126 -3.17 12.36 23.15
N ALA A 127 -2.25 13.30 23.00
CA ALA A 127 -2.28 14.56 23.72
C ALA A 127 -3.52 15.41 23.37
N PHE A 128 -3.90 15.46 22.09
CA PHE A 128 -5.09 16.21 21.64
C PHE A 128 -6.41 15.49 21.91
N THR A 129 -6.38 14.15 21.88
CA THR A 129 -7.60 13.32 21.91
C THR A 129 -7.87 12.77 23.31
N TRP A 130 -7.08 13.19 24.31
CA TRP A 130 -7.18 12.71 25.68
C TRP A 130 -8.56 13.01 26.29
N GLY A 131 -9.17 12.00 26.91
CA GLY A 131 -10.50 12.12 27.52
C GLY A 131 -11.67 12.16 26.52
N THR A 132 -11.41 12.03 25.22
CA THR A 132 -12.47 11.92 24.20
C THR A 132 -12.66 10.47 23.73
N PRO A 133 -13.82 10.13 23.13
CA PRO A 133 -14.05 8.81 22.55
C PRO A 133 -13.04 8.42 21.45
N GLY A 134 -12.38 9.41 20.83
CA GLY A 134 -11.40 9.18 19.76
C GLY A 134 -10.06 8.60 20.23
N ARG A 135 -9.80 8.49 21.53
CA ARG A 135 -8.50 8.07 22.07
C ARG A 135 -8.02 6.71 21.52
N SER A 136 -8.95 5.80 21.19
CA SER A 136 -8.61 4.49 20.61
C SER A 136 -7.98 4.59 19.21
N GLY A 137 -8.15 5.71 18.51
CA GLY A 137 -7.60 5.95 17.16
C GLY A 137 -6.14 6.37 17.13
N TRP A 138 -5.37 6.18 18.21
CA TRP A 138 -3.98 6.65 18.30
C TRP A 138 -3.01 5.99 17.32
N GLY A 139 -3.37 4.82 16.79
CA GLY A 139 -2.63 4.15 15.73
C GLY A 139 -2.90 4.72 14.33
N ILE A 140 -3.98 5.48 14.11
CA ILE A 140 -4.30 6.05 12.80
C ILE A 140 -3.16 6.93 12.23
N PRO A 141 -2.57 7.88 12.98
CA PRO A 141 -1.54 8.78 12.46
C PRO A 141 -0.14 8.14 12.31
N MET A 142 0.05 6.88 12.74
CA MET A 142 1.34 6.20 12.64
C MET A 142 1.57 5.53 11.29
N ALA A 143 0.50 5.21 10.56
CA ALA A 143 0.57 4.43 9.33
C ALA A 143 1.01 5.28 8.14
N THR A 144 2.01 4.80 7.39
CA THR A 144 2.52 5.45 6.18
C THR A 144 2.22 4.57 4.96
N ASP A 145 1.43 5.05 3.98
CA ASP A 145 1.15 4.29 2.75
C ASP A 145 2.39 4.25 1.84
N ILE A 146 3.13 3.14 1.92
CA ILE A 146 4.34 2.90 1.13
C ILE A 146 4.10 2.95 -0.38
N ALA A 147 2.94 2.47 -0.86
CA ALA A 147 2.63 2.42 -2.27
C ALA A 147 2.41 3.83 -2.82
N PHE A 148 1.78 4.69 -2.03
CA PHE A 148 1.64 6.10 -2.36
C PHE A 148 2.98 6.84 -2.33
N CYS A 149 3.79 6.66 -1.27
CA CYS A 149 5.10 7.29 -1.14
C CYS A 149 6.03 6.92 -2.31
N ILE A 150 6.17 5.64 -2.63
CA ILE A 150 7.00 5.18 -3.75
C ILE A 150 6.41 5.64 -5.09
N GLY A 151 5.08 5.56 -5.26
CA GLY A 151 4.39 6.05 -6.44
C GLY A 151 4.68 7.53 -6.73
N LEU A 152 4.69 8.37 -5.70
CA LEU A 152 5.00 9.79 -5.83
C LEU A 152 6.50 10.03 -6.10
N LEU A 153 7.39 9.32 -5.40
CA LEU A 153 8.84 9.46 -5.59
C LEU A 153 9.28 9.02 -7.00
N THR A 154 8.65 7.98 -7.56
CA THR A 154 8.91 7.51 -8.93
C THR A 154 8.37 8.45 -10.00
N LEU A 155 7.26 9.16 -9.74
CA LEU A 155 6.81 10.27 -10.60
C LEU A 155 7.82 11.44 -10.61
N LEU A 156 8.52 11.67 -9.50
CA LEU A 156 9.56 12.68 -9.36
C LEU A 156 10.96 12.18 -9.76
N SER A 157 11.06 10.99 -10.38
CA SER A 157 12.27 10.19 -10.67
C SER A 157 13.48 10.94 -11.24
N GLY A 158 13.31 12.13 -11.83
CA GLY A 158 14.41 12.98 -12.28
C GLY A 158 15.18 13.72 -11.18
N ARG A 159 14.68 13.79 -9.93
CA ARG A 159 15.28 14.59 -8.84
C ARG A 159 15.59 13.82 -7.57
N VAL A 160 15.18 12.55 -7.47
CA VAL A 160 15.27 11.77 -6.24
C VAL A 160 16.42 10.77 -6.30
N PRO A 161 17.41 10.84 -5.40
CA PRO A 161 18.47 9.84 -5.31
C PRO A 161 17.92 8.44 -5.01
N ARG A 162 18.47 7.41 -5.64
CA ARG A 162 18.09 6.01 -5.40
C ARG A 162 18.18 5.60 -3.93
N ALA A 163 19.17 6.14 -3.20
CA ALA A 163 19.34 5.92 -1.78
C ALA A 163 18.13 6.40 -0.94
N LEU A 164 17.47 7.49 -1.35
CA LEU A 164 16.28 7.99 -0.65
C LEU A 164 15.08 7.06 -0.84
N ILE A 165 14.90 6.50 -2.04
CA ILE A 165 13.84 5.53 -2.32
C ILE A 165 14.03 4.30 -1.42
N VAL A 166 15.24 3.75 -1.37
CA VAL A 166 15.56 2.60 -0.50
C VAL A 166 15.32 2.95 0.98
N PHE A 167 15.75 4.14 1.41
CA PHE A 167 15.54 4.60 2.79
C PHE A 167 14.05 4.72 3.14
N VAL A 168 13.24 5.36 2.29
CA VAL A 168 11.80 5.54 2.50
C VAL A 168 11.06 4.19 2.46
N THR A 169 11.45 3.28 1.55
CA THR A 169 10.91 1.92 1.53
C THR A 169 11.20 1.19 2.84
N ALA A 170 12.43 1.27 3.35
CA ALA A 170 12.81 0.64 4.62
C ALA A 170 12.07 1.27 5.82
N LEU A 171 11.94 2.60 5.86
CA LEU A 171 11.20 3.32 6.89
C LEU A 171 9.73 2.87 6.93
N ALA A 172 9.05 2.89 5.78
CA ALA A 172 7.63 2.53 5.69
C ALA A 172 7.38 1.06 6.05
N ILE A 173 8.30 0.17 5.70
CA ILE A 173 8.27 -1.23 6.14
C ILE A 173 8.27 -1.35 7.67
N PHE A 174 9.12 -0.60 8.38
CA PHE A 174 9.17 -0.64 9.84
C PHE A 174 7.90 -0.05 10.47
N ASP A 175 7.39 1.05 9.91
CA ASP A 175 6.13 1.67 10.36
C ASP A 175 4.94 0.71 10.19
N ASP A 176 4.85 0.02 9.04
CA ASP A 176 3.80 -0.97 8.75
C ASP A 176 3.82 -2.14 9.75
N ILE A 177 5.01 -2.66 10.09
CA ILE A 177 5.15 -3.70 11.14
C ILE A 177 4.72 -3.15 12.50
N GLY A 178 5.19 -1.95 12.85
CA GLY A 178 4.82 -1.29 14.09
C GLY A 178 3.32 -1.14 14.21
N GLY A 179 2.65 -0.81 13.11
CA GLY A 179 1.21 -0.61 13.09
C GLY A 179 0.36 -1.87 13.18
N ILE A 180 0.87 -3.03 12.75
CA ILE A 180 0.17 -4.32 12.94
C ILE A 180 0.25 -4.80 14.40
N ILE A 181 1.37 -4.54 15.08
CA ILE A 181 1.64 -5.09 16.42
C ILE A 181 0.80 -4.39 17.50
N VAL A 182 0.43 -3.14 17.25
CA VAL A 182 -0.24 -2.22 18.17
C VAL A 182 -1.76 -2.30 18.05
#